data_AF-A0A0G1IVB1-F1
#
_entry.id   AF-A0A0G1IVB1-F1
#
_cell.length_a   1.000
_cell.length_b   1.000
_cell.length_c   1.000
_cell.angle_alpha   90.00
_cell.angle_beta   90.00
_cell.angle_gamma   90.00
#
_symmetry.space_group_name_H-M   'P 1'
#
loop_
_entity.id
_entity.type
_entity.pdbx_description
1 polymer ?
#
loop_
_entity_poly.entity_id
_entity_poly.type
_entity_poly.pdbx_seq_one_letter_code
_entity_poly.pdbx_strand_id
1 'polypeptide(L)'
;MKKNINPWTKLSIEYASQRSYLDDLFQVYPTIPDGIREPNGELWKGVEKAFEKRDNVTLMKNLLKLDLFPIKNSYVAYLKRDKTALERNPATSARLSGRLYEMGLDKIFARCSEPKETNRQIGPLFKRWLNKKALGIQPVKLDEFLKVKGNAILDASDAEMMAFAREHLNYKHNKGLDFIGRFNGKYVIGEAKFLTDFGGHQNAQFNDAIATVKAKGVKAITVAILDGVLYIEGKNKMYKDITGKLKKENIMSALVLREFLYQI
;
A
#
# COMPACT_ATOMS: atom_id res chain seq x y z
N MET A 1 31.07 5.60 18.43
CA MET A 1 31.14 5.99 17.00
C MET A 1 29.81 6.60 16.58
N LYS A 2 29.75 7.91 16.30
CA LYS A 2 28.55 8.52 15.69
C LYS A 2 28.35 7.83 14.33
N LYS A 3 27.26 7.06 14.19
CA LYS A 3 26.93 6.41 12.93
C LYS A 3 26.75 7.53 11.89
N ASN A 4 27.62 7.57 10.88
CA ASN A 4 27.43 8.44 9.73
C ASN A 4 26.23 7.90 8.93
N ILE A 5 25.05 8.39 9.29
CA ILE A 5 23.74 8.04 8.71
C ILE A 5 23.45 9.08 7.62
N ASN A 6 22.81 8.64 6.54
CA ASN A 6 22.35 9.49 5.45
C ASN A 6 21.58 10.68 6.04
N PRO A 7 21.92 11.94 5.66
CA PRO A 7 21.30 13.12 6.25
C PRO A 7 19.78 13.13 6.18
N TRP A 8 19.19 12.59 5.11
CA TRP A 8 17.73 12.54 4.91
C TRP A 8 17.06 11.50 5.80
N THR A 9 17.71 10.35 6.01
CA THR A 9 17.25 9.36 6.98
C THR A 9 17.30 9.93 8.40
N LYS A 10 18.40 10.61 8.73
CA LYS A 10 18.58 11.26 10.04
C LYS A 10 17.51 12.33 10.25
N LEU A 11 17.30 13.21 9.27
CA LEU A 11 16.28 14.25 9.34
C LEU A 11 14.87 13.66 9.50
N SER A 12 14.58 12.54 8.82
CA SER A 12 13.28 11.86 8.97
C SER A 12 13.07 11.29 10.38
N ILE A 13 14.13 10.73 11.00
CA ILE A 13 14.09 10.27 12.39
C ILE A 13 13.90 11.44 13.37
N GLU A 14 14.63 12.53 13.18
CA GLU A 14 14.52 13.74 14.01
C GLU A 14 13.13 14.37 13.88
N TYR A 15 12.61 14.48 12.66
CA TYR A 15 11.24 14.96 12.42
C TYR A 15 10.22 14.06 13.15
N ALA A 16 10.31 12.74 12.98
CA ALA A 16 9.40 11.78 13.59
C ALA A 16 9.41 11.80 15.13
N SER A 17 10.54 12.18 15.75
CA SER A 17 10.70 12.18 17.20
C SER A 17 10.43 13.54 17.86
N GLN A 18 10.55 14.65 17.13
CA GLN A 18 10.55 16.00 17.72
C GLN A 18 9.49 16.95 17.16
N ARG A 19 8.69 16.54 16.18
CA ARG A 19 7.71 17.40 15.50
C ARG A 19 6.34 16.76 15.37
N SER A 20 5.41 17.49 14.79
CA SER A 20 4.04 17.10 14.40
C SER A 20 3.99 16.05 13.29
N TYR A 21 4.84 15.02 13.37
CA TYR A 21 5.06 14.06 12.28
C TYR A 21 3.77 13.39 11.81
N LEU A 22 2.94 12.91 12.75
CA LEU A 22 1.68 12.23 12.39
C LEU A 22 0.64 13.21 11.83
N ASP A 23 0.60 14.45 12.34
CA ASP A 23 -0.30 15.49 11.84
C ASP A 23 0.09 15.92 10.42
N ASP A 24 1.39 16.02 10.13
CA ASP A 24 1.88 16.33 8.80
C ASP A 24 1.71 15.15 7.84
N LEU A 25 1.90 13.92 8.32
CA LEU A 25 1.60 12.71 7.55
C LEU A 25 0.13 12.62 7.18
N PHE A 26 -0.80 13.20 7.94
CA PHE A 26 -2.21 13.26 7.58
C PHE A 26 -2.45 13.97 6.23
N GLN A 27 -1.56 14.89 5.83
CA GLN A 27 -1.63 15.54 4.53
C GLN A 27 -1.29 14.57 3.38
N VAL A 28 -0.43 13.59 3.65
CA VAL A 28 0.01 12.55 2.70
C VAL A 28 -0.99 11.38 2.71
N TYR A 29 -1.36 10.91 3.89
CA TYR A 29 -2.22 9.75 4.14
C TYR A 29 -3.42 10.14 5.01
N PRO A 30 -4.38 10.93 4.48
CA PRO A 30 -5.54 11.34 5.26
C PRO A 30 -6.37 10.13 5.68
N THR A 31 -7.05 10.22 6.82
CA THR A 31 -8.07 9.24 7.17
C THR A 31 -9.15 9.27 6.10
N ILE A 32 -9.46 8.09 5.59
CA ILE A 32 -10.57 7.94 4.67
C ILE A 32 -11.78 7.71 5.57
N PRO A 33 -12.83 8.54 5.47
CA PRO A 33 -14.04 8.33 6.26
C PRO A 33 -14.48 6.88 6.09
N ASP A 34 -14.83 6.22 7.20
CA ASP A 34 -15.35 4.85 7.22
C ASP A 34 -16.71 4.82 6.52
N GLY A 35 -16.70 4.88 5.19
CA GLY A 35 -17.87 4.66 4.37
C GLY A 35 -18.28 3.21 4.54
N ILE A 36 -19.53 3.00 4.96
CA ILE A 36 -20.16 1.69 4.88
C ILE A 36 -20.08 1.25 3.41
N ARG A 37 -19.52 0.07 3.14
CA ARG A 37 -19.62 -0.53 1.81
C ARG A 37 -21.04 -1.01 1.62
N GLU A 38 -21.67 -0.67 0.52
CA GLU A 38 -22.92 -1.33 0.15
C GLU A 38 -22.62 -2.69 -0.53
N PRO A 39 -23.12 -3.82 0.01
CA PRO A 39 -23.04 -5.10 -0.68
C PRO A 39 -23.83 -5.02 -1.99
N ASN A 40 -23.38 -5.77 -3.01
CA ASN A 40 -24.14 -5.88 -4.26
C ASN A 40 -25.57 -6.35 -3.98
N GLY A 41 -26.56 -5.54 -4.34
CA GLY A 41 -27.97 -5.77 -3.98
C GLY A 41 -28.57 -7.06 -4.55
N GLU A 42 -28.13 -7.51 -5.73
CA GLU A 42 -28.59 -8.79 -6.30
C GLU A 42 -28.02 -9.98 -5.53
N LEU A 43 -26.73 -9.95 -5.24
CA LEU A 43 -26.07 -10.97 -4.42
C LEU A 43 -26.68 -11.00 -3.01
N TRP A 44 -26.96 -9.83 -2.43
CA TRP A 44 -27.56 -9.72 -1.11
C TRP A 44 -28.97 -10.30 -1.07
N LYS A 45 -29.84 -9.97 -2.03
CA LYS A 45 -31.16 -10.63 -2.17
C LYS A 45 -31.05 -12.16 -2.25
N GLY A 46 -29.99 -12.65 -2.90
CA GLY A 46 -29.66 -14.08 -2.94
C GLY A 46 -29.21 -14.65 -1.59
N VAL A 47 -28.50 -13.87 -0.78
CA VAL A 47 -28.11 -14.21 0.60
C VAL A 47 -29.35 -14.32 1.49
N GLU A 48 -30.24 -13.33 1.46
CA GLU A 48 -31.47 -13.29 2.27
C GLU A 48 -32.33 -14.54 2.03
N LYS A 49 -32.65 -14.81 0.76
CA LYS A 49 -33.45 -15.97 0.36
C LYS A 49 -32.81 -17.29 0.77
N ALA A 50 -31.49 -17.43 0.62
CA ALA A 50 -30.78 -18.65 1.00
C ALA A 50 -30.72 -18.82 2.52
N PHE A 51 -30.57 -17.72 3.26
CA PHE A 51 -30.53 -17.70 4.71
C PHE A 51 -31.86 -18.18 5.31
N GLU A 52 -32.98 -17.62 4.84
CA GLU A 52 -34.33 -17.99 5.26
C GLU A 52 -34.63 -19.48 4.98
N LYS A 53 -34.25 -19.96 3.79
CA LYS A 53 -34.43 -21.36 3.38
C LYS A 53 -33.44 -22.34 4.03
N ARG A 54 -32.48 -21.84 4.82
CA ARG A 54 -31.36 -22.62 5.36
C ARG A 54 -30.57 -23.38 4.27
N ASP A 55 -30.47 -22.80 3.07
CA ASP A 55 -29.69 -23.36 1.96
C ASP A 55 -28.21 -23.00 2.09
N ASN A 56 -27.45 -23.92 2.68
CA ASN A 56 -26.03 -23.75 2.98
C ASN A 56 -25.19 -23.42 1.75
N VAL A 57 -25.41 -24.14 0.64
CA VAL A 57 -24.56 -24.04 -0.54
C VAL A 57 -24.79 -22.72 -1.25
N THR A 58 -26.06 -22.35 -1.45
CA THR A 58 -26.42 -21.07 -2.09
C THR A 58 -26.01 -19.88 -1.23
N LEU A 59 -26.21 -19.97 0.09
CA LEU A 59 -25.78 -18.93 1.04
C LEU A 59 -24.27 -18.68 0.94
N MET A 60 -23.46 -19.75 1.00
CA MET A 60 -22.01 -19.66 0.89
C MET A 60 -21.56 -19.14 -0.48
N LYS A 61 -22.18 -19.62 -1.58
CA LYS A 61 -21.85 -19.18 -2.95
C LYS A 61 -22.09 -17.67 -3.14
N ASN A 62 -23.16 -17.11 -2.58
CA ASN A 62 -23.43 -15.68 -2.67
C ASN A 62 -22.49 -14.87 -1.78
N LEU A 63 -22.29 -15.26 -0.52
CA LEU A 63 -21.39 -14.55 0.41
C LEU A 63 -19.92 -14.56 -0.06
N LEU A 64 -19.44 -15.64 -0.66
CA LEU A 64 -18.06 -15.72 -1.17
C LEU A 64 -17.80 -14.76 -2.35
N LYS A 65 -18.84 -14.35 -3.07
CA LYS A 65 -18.76 -13.38 -4.17
C LYS A 65 -18.75 -11.93 -3.69
N LEU A 66 -19.16 -11.66 -2.45
CA LEU A 66 -19.06 -10.34 -1.87
C LEU A 66 -17.60 -9.97 -1.58
N ASP A 67 -17.32 -8.66 -1.61
CA ASP A 67 -15.98 -8.12 -1.35
C ASP A 67 -15.42 -8.56 0.00
N LEU A 68 -16.26 -8.60 1.02
CA LEU A 68 -15.91 -9.05 2.37
C LEU A 68 -16.82 -10.19 2.81
N PHE A 69 -16.18 -11.26 3.27
CA PHE A 69 -16.87 -12.39 3.86
C PHE A 69 -17.08 -12.12 5.35
N PRO A 70 -18.27 -12.39 5.92
CA PRO A 70 -18.66 -11.91 7.25
C PRO A 70 -17.93 -12.60 8.42
N ILE A 71 -17.16 -13.67 8.15
CA ILE A 71 -16.42 -14.43 9.15
C ILE A 71 -14.94 -14.51 8.77
N LYS A 72 -14.05 -14.14 9.70
CA LYS A 72 -12.61 -14.43 9.57
C LYS A 72 -12.36 -15.92 9.80
N ASN A 73 -11.97 -16.63 8.74
CA ASN A 73 -11.71 -18.06 8.79
C ASN A 73 -10.71 -18.47 7.70
N SER A 74 -9.73 -19.30 8.05
CA SER A 74 -8.65 -19.73 7.14
C SER A 74 -9.15 -20.46 5.88
N TYR A 75 -10.27 -21.19 5.97
CA TYR A 75 -10.84 -21.94 4.85
C TYR A 75 -11.52 -21.04 3.80
N VAL A 76 -12.00 -19.85 4.19
CA VAL A 76 -12.70 -18.93 3.28
C VAL A 76 -11.80 -18.52 2.12
N ALA A 77 -10.50 -18.31 2.38
CA ALA A 77 -9.54 -17.95 1.34
C ALA A 77 -9.37 -19.05 0.28
N TYR A 78 -9.50 -20.32 0.66
CA TYR A 78 -9.49 -21.45 -0.27
C TYR A 78 -10.81 -21.52 -1.06
N LEU A 79 -11.94 -21.44 -0.36
CA LEU A 79 -13.28 -21.51 -0.97
C LEU A 79 -13.56 -20.37 -1.96
N LYS A 80 -12.98 -19.19 -1.76
CA LYS A 80 -13.08 -18.08 -2.73
C LYS A 80 -12.36 -18.39 -4.05
N ARG A 81 -11.29 -19.20 -4.01
CA ARG A 81 -10.46 -19.52 -5.19
C ARG A 81 -10.96 -20.74 -5.94
N ASP A 82 -11.45 -21.75 -5.24
CA ASP A 82 -12.06 -22.94 -5.83
C ASP A 82 -13.55 -23.00 -5.50
N LYS A 83 -14.36 -22.62 -6.50
CA LYS A 83 -15.83 -22.59 -6.37
C LYS A 83 -16.46 -23.97 -6.20
N THR A 84 -15.79 -25.04 -6.66
CA THR A 84 -16.27 -26.42 -6.54
C THR A 84 -15.98 -27.01 -5.16
N ALA A 85 -15.08 -26.38 -4.39
CA ALA A 85 -14.68 -26.88 -3.08
C ALA A 85 -15.82 -26.92 -2.05
N LEU A 86 -16.85 -26.09 -2.20
CA LEU A 86 -18.04 -26.15 -1.33
C LEU A 86 -18.76 -27.51 -1.43
N GLU A 87 -18.94 -28.00 -2.66
CA GLU A 87 -19.65 -29.25 -2.93
C GLU A 87 -18.81 -30.47 -2.55
N ARG A 88 -17.49 -30.40 -2.76
CA ARG A 88 -16.56 -31.46 -2.34
C ARG A 88 -16.36 -31.54 -0.82
N ASN A 89 -16.69 -30.48 -0.07
CA ASN A 89 -16.43 -30.39 1.37
C ASN A 89 -17.71 -30.02 2.16
N PRO A 90 -18.75 -30.86 2.14
CA PRO A 90 -20.06 -30.53 2.71
C PRO A 90 -20.02 -30.26 4.21
N ALA A 91 -19.18 -30.97 4.98
CA ALA A 91 -19.02 -30.74 6.42
C ALA A 91 -18.45 -29.35 6.74
N THR A 92 -17.48 -28.88 5.95
CA THR A 92 -16.93 -27.52 6.08
C THR A 92 -17.98 -26.47 5.73
N SER A 93 -18.75 -26.70 4.67
CA SER A 93 -19.87 -25.82 4.29
C SER A 93 -20.89 -25.73 5.41
N ALA A 94 -21.36 -26.88 5.93
CA ALA A 94 -22.34 -26.93 7.02
C ALA A 94 -21.86 -26.21 8.28
N ARG A 95 -20.60 -26.43 8.69
CA ARG A 95 -20.01 -25.75 9.86
C ARG A 95 -19.95 -24.23 9.68
N LEU A 96 -19.57 -23.74 8.49
CA LEU A 96 -19.51 -22.31 8.22
C LEU A 96 -20.91 -21.70 8.14
N SER A 97 -21.85 -22.35 7.45
CA SER A 97 -23.26 -21.94 7.39
C SER A 97 -23.91 -21.93 8.77
N GLY A 98 -23.64 -22.92 9.62
CA GLY A 98 -24.10 -22.96 11.02
C GLY A 98 -23.72 -21.69 11.78
N ARG A 99 -22.45 -21.30 11.71
CA ARG A 99 -21.95 -20.04 12.33
C ARG A 99 -22.61 -18.79 11.74
N LEU A 100 -22.91 -18.79 10.44
CA LEU A 100 -23.63 -17.68 9.80
C LEU A 100 -25.06 -17.60 10.34
N TYR A 101 -25.76 -18.73 10.46
CA TYR A 101 -27.10 -18.73 11.02
C TYR A 101 -27.15 -18.27 12.48
N GLU A 102 -26.19 -18.71 13.30
CA GLU A 102 -26.04 -18.25 14.69
C GLU A 102 -25.77 -16.74 14.77
N MET A 103 -25.03 -16.20 13.79
CA MET A 103 -24.71 -14.77 13.73
C MET A 103 -25.96 -13.93 13.43
N GLY A 104 -26.88 -14.43 12.61
CA GLY A 104 -28.06 -13.68 12.17
C GLY A 104 -27.78 -12.76 10.97
N LEU A 105 -28.82 -12.54 10.17
CA LEU A 105 -28.74 -11.84 8.88
C LEU A 105 -28.26 -10.38 9.03
N ASP A 106 -28.74 -9.65 10.04
CA ASP A 106 -28.34 -8.25 10.29
C ASP A 106 -26.84 -8.11 10.57
N LYS A 107 -26.30 -9.02 11.39
CA LYS A 107 -24.86 -9.03 11.69
C LYS A 107 -24.05 -9.46 10.48
N ILE A 108 -24.55 -10.40 9.67
CA ILE A 108 -23.92 -10.75 8.39
C ILE A 108 -23.85 -9.53 7.48
N PHE A 109 -24.94 -8.77 7.34
CA PHE A 109 -24.97 -7.56 6.55
C PHE A 109 -23.95 -6.55 7.05
N ALA A 110 -24.00 -6.22 8.34
CA ALA A 110 -23.06 -5.29 8.96
C ALA A 110 -21.59 -5.67 8.71
N ARG A 111 -21.25 -6.97 8.84
CA ARG A 111 -19.89 -7.47 8.57
C ARG A 111 -19.50 -7.42 7.10
N CYS A 112 -20.41 -7.70 6.18
CA CYS A 112 -20.15 -7.58 4.74
C CYS A 112 -19.99 -6.12 4.29
N SER A 113 -20.63 -5.20 5.01
CA SER A 113 -20.66 -3.77 4.76
C SER A 113 -19.53 -2.99 5.46
N GLU A 114 -18.63 -3.67 6.19
CA GLU A 114 -17.47 -3.00 6.79
C GLU A 114 -16.61 -2.31 5.71
N PRO A 115 -16.06 -1.12 6.03
CA PRO A 115 -15.20 -0.39 5.11
C PRO A 115 -14.01 -1.23 4.65
N LYS A 116 -13.42 -0.89 3.50
CA LYS A 116 -12.16 -1.53 3.08
C LYS A 116 -11.11 -1.30 4.18
N GLU A 117 -10.35 -2.33 4.55
CA GLU A 117 -9.25 -2.21 5.52
C GLU A 117 -8.34 -1.01 5.18
N THR A 118 -8.01 -0.17 6.15
CA THR A 118 -7.23 1.08 5.97
C THR A 118 -5.94 0.83 5.17
N ASN A 119 -5.23 -0.27 5.47
CA ASN A 119 -3.99 -0.64 4.77
C ASN A 119 -4.18 -0.89 3.25
N ARG A 120 -5.38 -1.29 2.81
CA ARG A 120 -5.71 -1.45 1.38
C ARG A 120 -6.11 -0.14 0.72
N GLN A 121 -6.49 0.86 1.51
CA GLN A 121 -6.90 2.17 1.03
C GLN A 121 -5.72 3.17 0.97
N ILE A 122 -4.64 2.92 1.72
CA ILE A 122 -3.46 3.81 1.80
C ILE A 122 -2.65 3.86 0.49
N GLY A 123 -2.56 2.76 -0.26
CA GLY A 123 -1.68 2.67 -1.44
C GLY A 123 -1.81 3.83 -2.44
N PRO A 124 -3.02 4.21 -2.89
CA PRO A 124 -3.21 5.32 -3.83
C PRO A 124 -2.99 6.73 -3.25
N LEU A 125 -2.85 6.88 -1.93
CA LEU A 125 -2.82 8.20 -1.28
C LEU A 125 -1.55 8.97 -1.61
N PHE A 126 -0.40 8.30 -1.69
CA PHE A 126 0.86 8.95 -2.07
C PHE A 126 0.76 9.61 -3.45
N LYS A 127 0.27 8.89 -4.47
CA LYS A 127 0.05 9.44 -5.81
C LYS A 127 -0.95 10.60 -5.82
N ARG A 128 -2.02 10.50 -5.02
CA ARG A 128 -3.01 11.58 -4.86
C ARG A 128 -2.38 12.83 -4.24
N TRP A 129 -1.50 12.65 -3.27
CA TRP A 129 -0.74 13.73 -2.64
C TRP A 129 0.19 14.41 -3.63
N LEU A 130 0.92 13.66 -4.46
CA LEU A 130 1.72 14.22 -5.57
C LEU A 130 0.86 15.08 -6.51
N ASN A 131 -0.32 14.58 -6.89
CA ASN A 131 -1.24 15.29 -7.80
C ASN A 131 -1.83 16.58 -7.22
N LYS A 132 -1.72 16.80 -5.90
CA LYS A 132 -2.06 18.08 -5.25
C LYS A 132 -0.91 19.10 -5.28
N LYS A 133 0.13 18.87 -6.09
CA LYS A 133 1.34 19.72 -6.18
C LYS A 133 2.12 19.80 -4.86
N ALA A 134 2.06 18.77 -4.02
CA ALA A 134 2.69 18.79 -2.71
C ALA A 134 4.23 18.94 -2.77
N LEU A 135 4.85 18.48 -3.85
CA LEU A 135 6.27 18.64 -4.11
C LEU A 135 6.62 19.97 -4.83
N GLY A 136 5.67 20.90 -4.94
CA GLY A 136 5.86 22.23 -5.55
C GLY A 136 5.69 22.29 -7.07
N ILE A 137 5.49 21.15 -7.74
CA ILE A 137 5.21 21.08 -9.18
C ILE A 137 4.06 20.11 -9.47
N GLN A 138 3.38 20.34 -10.59
CA GLN A 138 2.31 19.47 -11.08
C GLN A 138 2.91 18.24 -11.78
N PRO A 139 2.51 17.01 -11.42
CA PRO A 139 2.82 15.83 -12.22
C PRO A 139 2.23 15.93 -13.64
N VAL A 140 3.00 15.49 -14.63
CA VAL A 140 2.68 15.61 -16.06
C VAL A 140 2.64 14.24 -16.73
N LYS A 141 1.88 14.10 -17.82
CA LYS A 141 1.83 12.85 -18.59
C LYS A 141 3.15 12.58 -19.31
N LEU A 142 3.34 11.33 -19.75
CA LEU A 142 4.58 10.84 -20.36
C LEU A 142 5.08 11.72 -21.52
N ASP A 143 4.20 12.10 -22.43
CA ASP A 143 4.56 12.93 -23.60
C ASP A 143 5.15 14.29 -23.20
N GLU A 144 4.60 14.92 -22.16
CA GLU A 144 5.10 16.18 -21.64
C GLU A 144 6.37 15.98 -20.82
N PHE A 145 6.43 14.92 -20.00
CA PHE A 145 7.60 14.56 -19.20
C PHE A 145 8.87 14.43 -20.06
N LEU A 146 8.74 13.83 -21.25
CA LEU A 146 9.82 13.67 -22.23
C LEU A 146 10.23 14.98 -22.92
N LYS A 147 9.29 15.93 -23.10
CA LYS A 147 9.54 17.22 -23.78
C LYS A 147 10.16 18.26 -22.87
N VAL A 148 9.71 18.33 -21.61
CA VAL A 148 10.20 19.29 -20.64
C VAL A 148 11.68 19.00 -20.36
N LYS A 149 12.50 20.04 -20.20
CA LYS A 149 13.92 19.90 -19.78
C LYS A 149 14.13 20.17 -18.29
N GLY A 150 13.21 20.91 -17.66
CA GLY A 150 13.24 21.25 -16.25
C GLY A 150 12.71 20.15 -15.34
N ASN A 151 12.44 20.55 -14.09
CA ASN A 151 11.90 19.67 -13.06
C ASN A 151 10.52 19.16 -13.46
N ALA A 152 10.30 17.85 -13.36
CA ALA A 152 9.04 17.20 -13.72
C ALA A 152 8.81 15.96 -12.86
N ILE A 153 7.54 15.62 -12.63
CA ILE A 153 7.11 14.36 -12.02
C ILE A 153 6.23 13.66 -13.05
N LEU A 154 6.42 12.36 -13.24
CA LEU A 154 5.63 11.57 -14.17
C LEU A 154 4.31 11.14 -13.52
N ASP A 155 3.18 11.51 -14.11
CA ASP A 155 1.86 10.96 -13.79
C ASP A 155 1.45 9.91 -14.83
N ALA A 156 1.82 8.66 -14.54
CA ALA A 156 1.53 7.51 -15.39
C ALA A 156 1.05 6.30 -14.56
N SER A 157 0.43 5.32 -15.20
CA SER A 157 0.09 4.05 -14.56
C SER A 157 1.35 3.27 -14.14
N ASP A 158 1.19 2.29 -13.25
CA ASP A 158 2.31 1.44 -12.81
C ASP A 158 3.00 0.74 -13.99
N ALA A 159 2.22 0.33 -14.99
CA ALA A 159 2.72 -0.30 -16.20
C ALA A 159 3.57 0.67 -17.05
N GLU A 160 3.08 1.90 -17.23
CA GLU A 160 3.81 2.94 -17.98
C GLU A 160 5.08 3.40 -17.25
N MET A 161 5.02 3.58 -15.92
CA MET A 161 6.21 3.91 -15.11
C MET A 161 7.27 2.80 -15.23
N MET A 162 6.84 1.53 -15.20
CA MET A 162 7.74 0.39 -15.38
C MET A 162 8.35 0.32 -16.78
N ALA A 163 7.56 0.58 -17.82
CA ALA A 163 8.05 0.65 -19.19
C ALA A 163 9.11 1.77 -19.33
N PHE A 164 8.78 2.97 -18.85
CA PHE A 164 9.70 4.10 -18.86
C PHE A 164 11.01 3.79 -18.12
N ALA A 165 10.94 3.22 -16.92
CA ALA A 165 12.12 2.90 -16.13
C ALA A 165 13.01 1.84 -16.80
N ARG A 166 12.42 0.85 -17.48
CA ARG A 166 13.16 -0.16 -18.25
C ARG A 166 13.85 0.46 -19.46
N GLU A 167 13.11 1.22 -20.25
CA GLU A 167 13.57 1.77 -21.52
C GLU A 167 14.61 2.89 -21.35
N HIS A 168 14.36 3.81 -20.41
CA HIS A 168 15.18 5.01 -20.25
C HIS A 168 16.20 4.93 -19.10
N LEU A 169 15.89 4.17 -18.04
CA LEU A 169 16.67 4.19 -16.80
C LEU A 169 17.44 2.89 -16.54
N ASN A 170 17.39 1.91 -17.46
CA ASN A 170 18.01 0.59 -17.30
C ASN A 170 17.54 -0.14 -16.01
N TYR A 171 16.28 0.08 -15.62
CA TYR A 171 15.68 -0.56 -14.45
C TYR A 171 15.24 -2.00 -14.78
N LYS A 172 16.05 -2.98 -14.40
CA LYS A 172 15.80 -4.41 -14.69
C LYS A 172 15.05 -5.16 -13.60
N HIS A 173 14.73 -4.50 -12.50
CA HIS A 173 13.99 -5.12 -11.42
C HIS A 173 12.51 -5.28 -11.81
N ASN A 174 11.86 -6.32 -11.29
CA ASN A 174 10.46 -6.65 -11.58
C ASN A 174 9.47 -6.00 -10.61
N LYS A 175 9.92 -5.05 -9.79
CA LYS A 175 9.07 -4.35 -8.82
C LYS A 175 8.56 -3.06 -9.44
N GLY A 176 7.28 -2.75 -9.22
CA GLY A 176 6.69 -1.46 -9.58
C GLY A 176 7.42 -0.29 -8.93
N LEU A 177 7.12 0.92 -9.41
CA LEU A 177 7.62 2.17 -8.85
C LEU A 177 6.42 3.03 -8.49
N ASP A 178 6.47 3.67 -7.31
CA ASP A 178 5.46 4.61 -6.87
C ASP A 178 5.80 6.06 -7.27
N PHE A 179 7.06 6.32 -7.68
CA PHE A 179 7.56 7.65 -8.04
C PHE A 179 8.58 7.60 -9.18
N ILE A 180 8.40 8.48 -10.17
CA ILE A 180 9.43 8.83 -11.16
C ILE A 180 9.43 10.35 -11.32
N GLY A 181 10.60 10.96 -11.17
CA GLY A 181 10.80 12.39 -11.35
C GLY A 181 12.11 12.70 -12.05
N ARG A 182 12.22 13.91 -12.60
CA ARG A 182 13.46 14.52 -13.04
C ARG A 182 13.62 15.83 -12.30
N PHE A 183 14.71 15.98 -11.55
CA PHE A 183 15.04 17.21 -10.85
C PHE A 183 16.50 17.55 -11.06
N ASN A 184 16.80 18.81 -11.35
CA ASN A 184 18.17 19.29 -11.60
C ASN A 184 18.92 18.44 -12.65
N GLY A 185 18.20 18.00 -13.70
CA GLY A 185 18.74 17.15 -14.77
C GLY A 185 18.97 15.69 -14.39
N LYS A 186 18.65 15.26 -13.16
CA LYS A 186 18.83 13.89 -12.67
C LYS A 186 17.48 13.19 -12.56
N TYR A 187 17.41 11.94 -13.02
CA TYR A 187 16.25 11.10 -12.77
C TYR A 187 16.26 10.57 -11.35
N VAL A 188 15.08 10.48 -10.76
CA VAL A 188 14.83 9.92 -9.44
C VAL A 188 13.70 8.90 -9.57
N ILE A 189 13.89 7.72 -9.01
CA ILE A 189 12.85 6.69 -8.93
C ILE A 189 12.69 6.22 -7.49
N GLY A 190 11.47 5.85 -7.11
CA GLY A 190 11.25 5.37 -5.75
C GLY A 190 10.03 4.52 -5.55
N GLU A 191 10.05 3.84 -4.40
CA GLU A 191 8.94 3.08 -3.84
C GLU A 191 8.46 3.81 -2.57
N ALA A 192 7.15 4.00 -2.44
CA ALA A 192 6.53 4.68 -1.32
C ALA A 192 5.72 3.69 -0.47
N LYS A 193 5.95 3.67 0.84
CA LYS A 193 5.22 2.80 1.78
C LYS A 193 5.01 3.48 3.12
N PHE A 194 3.77 3.46 3.60
CA PHE A 194 3.44 3.82 4.97
C PHE A 194 3.40 2.56 5.85
N LEU A 195 4.40 2.41 6.71
CA LEU A 195 4.59 1.25 7.58
C LEU A 195 3.93 1.51 8.93
N THR A 196 2.73 0.96 9.13
CA THR A 196 1.88 1.28 10.30
C THR A 196 2.14 0.41 11.51
N ASP A 197 2.85 -0.71 11.36
CA ASP A 197 3.13 -1.66 12.45
C ASP A 197 4.39 -2.49 12.14
N PHE A 198 4.85 -3.30 13.09
CA PHE A 198 5.98 -4.21 12.94
C PHE A 198 5.51 -5.63 12.57
N GLY A 199 6.32 -6.33 11.76
CA GLY A 199 6.13 -7.77 11.52
C GLY A 199 5.34 -8.11 10.24
N GLY A 200 5.32 -9.41 9.91
CA GLY A 200 4.52 -9.98 8.82
C GLY A 200 4.60 -9.21 7.50
N HIS A 201 3.44 -8.74 7.04
CA HIS A 201 3.27 -8.00 5.78
C HIS A 201 4.05 -6.67 5.74
N GLN A 202 4.23 -5.99 6.87
CA GLN A 202 4.94 -4.70 6.94
C GLN A 202 6.45 -4.88 6.66
N ASN A 203 7.03 -5.98 7.13
CA ASN A 203 8.42 -6.33 6.79
C ASN A 203 8.60 -6.63 5.29
N ALA A 204 7.58 -7.22 4.64
CA ALA A 204 7.62 -7.45 3.20
C ALA A 204 7.59 -6.13 2.43
N GLN A 205 6.71 -5.20 2.79
CA GLN A 205 6.64 -3.86 2.20
C GLN A 205 7.92 -3.06 2.41
N PHE A 206 8.52 -3.13 3.59
CA PHE A 206 9.84 -2.55 3.85
C PHE A 206 10.90 -3.14 2.90
N ASN A 207 11.00 -4.48 2.84
CA ASN A 207 11.98 -5.14 1.98
C ASN A 207 11.78 -4.83 0.49
N ASP A 208 10.54 -4.68 0.04
CA ASP A 208 10.20 -4.28 -1.32
C ASP A 208 10.81 -2.91 -1.66
N ALA A 209 10.63 -1.91 -0.79
CA ALA A 209 11.22 -0.59 -0.98
C ALA A 209 12.75 -0.62 -0.94
N ILE A 210 13.33 -1.44 -0.06
CA ILE A 210 14.80 -1.62 0.01
C ILE A 210 15.33 -2.29 -1.25
N ALA A 211 14.59 -3.22 -1.86
CA ALA A 211 14.98 -3.85 -3.12
C ALA A 211 15.08 -2.83 -4.26
N THR A 212 14.16 -1.85 -4.31
CA THR A 212 14.22 -0.72 -5.26
C THR A 212 15.45 0.15 -5.05
N VAL A 213 15.78 0.50 -3.80
CA VAL A 213 16.98 1.33 -3.51
C VAL A 213 18.29 0.61 -3.80
N LYS A 214 18.32 -0.72 -3.65
CA LYS A 214 19.51 -1.52 -3.94
C LYS A 214 19.63 -1.92 -5.40
N ALA A 215 18.75 -1.42 -6.27
CA ALA A 215 18.76 -1.74 -7.67
C ALA A 215 20.08 -1.28 -8.32
N LYS A 216 20.81 -2.22 -8.94
CA LYS A 216 22.13 -1.97 -9.52
C LYS A 216 22.04 -1.57 -10.99
N GLY A 217 22.91 -0.67 -11.42
CA GLY A 217 23.04 -0.26 -12.82
C GLY A 217 21.90 0.63 -13.32
N VAL A 218 21.05 1.13 -12.42
CA VAL A 218 19.97 2.06 -12.74
C VAL A 218 20.55 3.44 -13.01
N LYS A 219 20.14 4.09 -14.10
CA LYS A 219 20.53 5.46 -14.48
C LYS A 219 19.65 6.52 -13.79
N ALA A 220 19.44 6.36 -12.50
CA ALA A 220 18.63 7.27 -11.68
C ALA A 220 19.06 7.18 -10.22
N ILE A 221 18.79 8.23 -9.45
CA ILE A 221 18.87 8.18 -7.99
C ILE A 221 17.68 7.37 -7.49
N THR A 222 17.96 6.28 -6.77
CA THR A 222 16.92 5.44 -6.18
C THR A 222 16.61 5.90 -4.75
N VAL A 223 15.33 6.02 -4.40
CA VAL A 223 14.87 6.44 -3.07
C VAL A 223 13.81 5.48 -2.52
N ALA A 224 13.84 5.23 -1.22
CA ALA A 224 12.75 4.59 -0.49
C ALA A 224 12.05 5.67 0.33
N ILE A 225 10.79 5.92 -0.04
CA ILE A 225 9.94 6.94 0.58
C ILE A 225 9.12 6.20 1.63
N LEU A 226 9.64 6.14 2.84
CA LEU A 226 9.08 5.30 3.90
C LEU A 226 8.58 6.15 5.03
N ASP A 227 7.37 5.86 5.50
CA ASP A 227 6.75 6.59 6.60
C ASP A 227 6.32 5.63 7.72
N GLY A 228 6.13 6.16 8.93
CA GLY A 228 5.55 5.43 10.06
C GLY A 228 6.58 4.84 11.03
N VAL A 229 6.35 3.61 11.49
CA VAL A 229 6.97 3.05 12.70
C VAL A 229 8.48 2.80 12.58
N LEU A 230 9.03 2.80 11.35
CA LEU A 230 10.47 2.59 11.13
C LEU A 230 11.36 3.66 11.77
N TYR A 231 10.82 4.86 12.00
CA TYR A 231 11.56 5.98 12.58
C TYR A 231 11.50 6.03 14.11
N ILE A 232 10.68 5.19 14.74
CA ILE A 232 10.62 5.08 16.19
C ILE A 232 11.92 4.45 16.67
N GLU A 233 12.68 5.23 17.45
CA GLU A 233 13.93 4.78 18.04
C GLU A 233 13.69 3.56 18.95
N GLY A 234 14.45 2.50 18.72
CA GLY A 234 14.35 1.30 19.54
C GLY A 234 15.06 0.09 18.97
N LYS A 235 14.72 -1.07 19.53
CA LYS A 235 15.36 -2.35 19.15
C LYS A 235 14.66 -3.06 17.98
N ASN A 236 13.67 -2.43 17.36
CA ASN A 236 12.93 -2.98 16.22
C ASN A 236 13.85 -3.15 15.00
N LYS A 237 13.51 -4.12 14.13
CA LYS A 237 14.33 -4.49 12.98
C LYS A 237 14.51 -3.33 12.00
N MET A 238 13.44 -2.61 11.68
CA MET A 238 13.46 -1.55 10.67
C MET A 238 14.36 -0.38 11.09
N TYR A 239 14.22 0.11 12.33
CA TYR A 239 15.07 1.17 12.88
C TYR A 239 16.56 0.76 12.92
N LYS A 240 16.84 -0.48 13.37
CA LYS A 240 18.21 -1.03 13.34
C LYS A 240 18.78 -1.12 11.92
N ASP A 241 17.94 -1.45 10.95
CA ASP A 241 18.35 -1.58 9.56
C ASP A 241 18.68 -0.21 8.95
N ILE A 242 17.79 0.78 9.09
CA ILE A 242 18.00 2.14 8.53
C ILE A 242 19.13 2.90 9.22
N THR A 243 19.38 2.65 10.51
CA THR A 243 20.53 3.24 11.24
C THR A 243 21.79 2.36 11.18
N GLY A 244 21.73 1.20 10.53
CA GLY A 244 22.78 0.19 10.52
C GLY A 244 23.20 -0.17 9.11
N LYS A 245 22.71 -1.31 8.62
CA LYS A 245 23.10 -1.86 7.32
C LYS A 245 22.66 -1.02 6.12
N LEU A 246 21.64 -0.17 6.26
CA LEU A 246 21.12 0.73 5.22
C LEU A 246 21.46 2.20 5.48
N LYS A 247 22.37 2.49 6.42
CA LYS A 247 22.65 3.86 6.88
C LYS A 247 23.14 4.82 5.79
N LYS A 248 23.56 4.34 4.63
CA LYS A 248 24.01 5.19 3.51
C LYS A 248 22.96 5.36 2.42
N GLU A 249 21.92 4.53 2.44
CA GLU A 249 20.89 4.49 1.41
C GLU A 249 19.96 5.70 1.51
N ASN A 250 19.34 6.10 0.40
CA ASN A 250 18.37 7.20 0.39
C ASN A 250 17.01 6.71 0.90
N ILE A 251 16.87 6.61 2.22
CA ILE A 251 15.63 6.25 2.90
C ILE A 251 15.12 7.48 3.65
N MET A 252 13.93 7.94 3.34
CA MET A 252 13.40 9.18 3.91
C MET A 252 11.87 9.22 3.94
N SER A 253 11.34 10.08 4.81
CA SER A 253 9.91 10.37 4.92
C SER A 253 9.43 11.12 3.67
N ALA A 254 8.17 10.92 3.29
CA ALA A 254 7.55 11.74 2.23
C ALA A 254 7.61 13.24 2.55
N LEU A 255 7.61 13.60 3.84
CA LEU A 255 7.62 14.99 4.32
C LEU A 255 8.93 15.73 4.07
N VAL A 256 10.03 15.03 3.79
CA VAL A 256 11.33 15.65 3.46
C VAL A 256 11.73 15.42 2.00
N LEU A 257 10.86 14.75 1.23
CA LEU A 257 11.14 14.37 -0.14
C LEU A 257 11.29 15.60 -1.04
N ARG A 258 10.51 16.66 -0.80
CA ARG A 258 10.58 17.89 -1.59
C ARG A 258 11.98 18.51 -1.47
N GLU A 259 12.45 18.73 -0.26
CA GLU A 259 13.76 19.32 0.00
C GLU A 259 14.87 18.48 -0.61
N PHE A 260 14.78 17.15 -0.50
CA PHE A 260 15.71 16.23 -1.16
C PHE A 260 15.76 16.46 -2.67
N LEU A 261 14.61 16.44 -3.34
CA LEU A 261 14.53 16.54 -4.80
C LEU A 261 15.08 17.86 -5.33
N TYR A 262 14.96 18.96 -4.59
CA TYR A 262 15.48 20.25 -5.03
C TYR A 262 16.98 20.43 -4.74
N GLN A 263 17.57 19.59 -3.88
CA GLN A 263 19.00 19.66 -3.51
C GLN A 263 19.91 18.70 -4.28
N ILE A 264 19.35 17.70 -4.98
CA ILE A 264 20.15 16.72 -5.73
C ILE A 264 20.87 17.30 -6.94
#